data_AF-A0A177ELD3-F1
#
_entry.id   AF-A0A177ELD3-F1
#
_cell.length_a   1.000
_cell.length_b   1.000
_cell.length_c   1.000
_cell.angle_alpha   90.00
_cell.angle_beta   90.00
_cell.angle_gamma   90.00
#
_symmetry.space_group_name_H-M   'P 1'
#
loop_
_entity.id
_entity.type
_entity.pdbx_description
1 polymer ?
#
loop_
_entity_poly.entity_id
_entity_poly.type
_entity_poly.pdbx_seq_one_letter_code
_entity_poly.pdbx_strand_id
1 'polypeptide(L)'
;MIFVVAILLLVLAVIYRQNKNRLTKSTSNTQEQKLTVEFIKKCKDRVNIADLEIKNTVWGRSSHLNIYLENLELKDIPENIVPDCYIGKWVYVVGPGSNTNTNTNTNQTLAKLAKLLRAFGSMSAENWNSLVLEDFTMDVSAMRSANPKIAARAHTLELMNISPSFLEWFCDSVNLRTRPWDAKLRVTNCETKSVACLANLGVRSLAGLYLNNLPCLTSLDCPLPNIKKPNLILRGLPEAMEVSTQMANEIASIIWGDVFDMDMWLWNRICFLAGMRVDVCYELHLTVCKLDELELDESLNDEDTIQTYELWLTNNTNGNPETPPRVFVDSAIAWIYANMNNMCECHIYIDQNIDAEFENYLKTNGLKKIGKVPWPKKLEVIGKDKTVWAHSG
;
A
#
# COMPACT_ATOMS: atom_id res chain seq x y z
N MET A 1 18.89 -22.62 42.78
CA MET A 1 17.55 -22.03 42.53
C MET A 1 17.41 -20.64 43.15
N ILE A 2 17.67 -20.46 44.46
CA ILE A 2 17.57 -19.16 45.17
C ILE A 2 18.42 -18.05 44.52
N PHE A 3 19.65 -18.36 44.08
CA PHE A 3 20.56 -17.38 43.47
C PHE A 3 20.07 -16.83 42.12
N VAL A 4 19.41 -17.66 41.31
CA VAL A 4 18.87 -17.26 39.99
C VAL A 4 17.67 -16.33 40.15
N VAL A 5 16.80 -16.62 41.12
CA VAL A 5 15.64 -15.77 41.45
C VAL A 5 16.09 -14.40 41.95
N ALA A 6 17.15 -14.35 42.77
CA ALA A 6 17.70 -13.08 43.26
C ALA A 6 18.25 -12.20 42.13
N ILE A 7 18.97 -12.78 41.16
CA ILE A 7 19.49 -12.04 40.00
C ILE A 7 18.34 -11.51 39.13
N LEU A 8 17.32 -12.33 38.88
CA LEU A 8 16.16 -11.93 38.05
C LEU A 8 15.40 -10.74 38.68
N LEU A 9 15.19 -10.77 39.99
CA LEU A 9 14.54 -9.68 40.72
C LEU A 9 15.37 -8.40 40.70
N LEU A 10 16.70 -8.51 40.75
CA LEU A 10 17.61 -7.36 40.70
C LEU A 10 17.62 -6.72 39.31
N VAL A 11 17.60 -7.52 38.25
CA VAL A 11 17.44 -7.04 36.86
C VAL A 11 16.10 -6.35 36.68
N LEU A 12 15.01 -6.95 37.14
CA LEU A 12 13.67 -6.35 37.09
C LEU A 12 13.59 -5.05 37.90
N ALA A 13 14.23 -4.98 39.06
CA ALA A 13 14.29 -3.77 39.88
C ALA A 13 15.10 -2.65 39.21
N VAL A 14 16.20 -2.98 38.51
CA VAL A 14 16.98 -2.01 37.73
C VAL A 14 16.18 -1.51 36.54
N ILE A 15 15.53 -2.40 35.78
CA ILE A 15 14.65 -2.03 34.66
C ILE A 15 13.49 -1.16 35.16
N TYR A 16 12.85 -1.55 36.26
CA TYR A 16 11.76 -0.79 36.87
C TYR A 16 12.23 0.59 37.34
N ARG A 17 13.40 0.70 37.96
CA ARG A 17 13.96 1.98 38.41
C ARG A 17 14.36 2.88 37.24
N GLN A 18 14.92 2.31 36.17
CA GLN A 18 15.22 3.05 34.94
C GLN A 18 13.94 3.57 34.26
N ASN A 19 12.90 2.74 34.17
CA ASN A 19 11.60 3.14 33.63
C ASN A 19 10.88 4.16 34.53
N LYS A 20 10.92 3.97 35.86
CA LYS A 20 10.35 4.92 36.82
C LYS A 20 11.07 6.27 36.76
N ASN A 21 12.40 6.28 36.68
CA ASN A 21 13.17 7.53 36.55
C ASN A 21 12.94 8.21 35.19
N ARG A 22 12.66 7.45 34.12
CA ARG A 22 12.19 8.02 32.84
C ARG A 22 10.79 8.64 32.97
N LEU A 23 9.90 8.03 33.76
CA LEU A 23 8.55 8.53 34.01
C LEU A 23 8.48 9.72 34.99
N THR A 24 9.39 9.79 35.98
CA THR A 24 9.39 10.85 37.02
C THR A 24 10.32 12.02 36.72
N LYS A 25 11.11 11.97 35.64
CA LYS A 25 11.69 13.19 35.08
C LYS A 25 10.55 13.98 34.46
N SER A 26 9.79 14.67 35.32
CA SER A 26 8.87 15.74 34.96
C SER A 26 9.66 16.75 34.15
N THR A 27 9.65 16.56 32.83
CA THR A 27 10.16 17.52 31.87
C THR A 27 9.31 18.76 32.06
N SER A 28 9.93 19.82 32.58
CA SER A 28 9.46 21.18 32.34
C SER A 28 9.05 21.24 30.87
N ASN A 29 7.77 21.50 30.58
CA ASN A 29 7.24 21.57 29.23
C ASN A 29 8.13 22.52 28.42
N THR A 30 8.97 21.97 27.56
CA THR A 30 9.89 22.76 26.74
C THR A 30 9.04 23.61 25.80
N GLN A 31 9.57 24.75 25.34
CA GLN A 31 8.86 25.59 24.39
C GLN A 31 8.48 24.80 23.12
N GLU A 32 9.34 23.88 22.69
CA GLU A 32 9.13 23.01 21.54
C GLU A 32 8.01 21.98 21.76
N GLN A 33 7.88 21.45 22.98
CA GLN A 33 6.73 20.63 23.37
C GLN A 33 5.43 21.43 23.25
N LYS A 34 5.39 22.66 23.77
CA LYS A 34 4.20 23.52 23.67
C LYS A 34 3.83 23.82 22.21
N LEU A 35 4.80 24.17 21.37
CA LEU A 35 4.57 24.40 19.94
C LEU A 35 4.06 23.15 19.21
N THR A 36 4.62 21.98 19.52
CA THR A 36 4.13 20.70 18.98
C THR A 36 2.69 20.42 19.41
N VAL A 37 2.34 20.69 20.67
CA VAL A 37 0.96 20.53 21.19
C VAL A 37 0.01 21.45 20.43
N GLU A 38 0.36 22.73 20.28
CA GLU A 38 -0.46 23.73 19.59
C GLU A 38 -0.66 23.37 18.12
N PHE A 39 0.41 22.95 17.44
CA PHE A 39 0.36 22.44 16.07
C PHE A 39 -0.61 21.25 15.93
N ILE A 40 -0.47 20.24 16.79
CA ILE A 40 -1.33 19.06 16.77
C ILE A 40 -2.80 19.43 17.04
N LYS A 41 -3.05 20.37 17.96
CA LYS A 41 -4.40 20.87 18.24
C LYS A 41 -5.02 21.52 17.00
N LYS A 42 -4.28 22.35 16.27
CA LYS A 42 -4.73 22.97 15.02
C LYS A 42 -5.02 21.96 13.91
N CYS A 43 -4.29 20.85 13.84
CA CYS A 43 -4.54 19.81 12.85
C CYS A 43 -5.83 19.02 13.14
N LYS A 44 -6.30 19.04 14.40
CA LYS A 44 -7.33 18.15 14.92
C LYS A 44 -8.68 18.83 15.15
N ASP A 45 -9.16 19.67 14.23
CA ASP A 45 -10.47 20.36 14.33
C ASP A 45 -11.72 19.46 14.56
N ARG A 46 -11.55 18.14 14.76
CA ARG A 46 -12.59 17.19 15.19
C ARG A 46 -12.22 16.27 16.36
N VAL A 47 -11.13 16.52 17.10
CA VAL A 47 -10.82 15.73 18.31
C VAL A 47 -11.35 16.45 19.55
N ASN A 48 -12.14 15.71 20.34
CA ASN A 48 -12.59 16.18 21.64
C ASN A 48 -11.35 16.40 22.52
N ILE A 49 -11.08 17.66 22.87
CA ILE A 49 -9.87 18.08 23.61
C ILE A 49 -9.74 17.34 24.95
N ALA A 50 -10.85 16.83 25.49
CA ALA A 50 -10.89 15.97 26.67
C ALA A 50 -10.04 14.69 26.56
N ASP A 51 -9.79 14.16 25.35
CA ASP A 51 -8.91 13.00 25.14
C ASP A 51 -7.42 13.36 25.07
N LEU A 52 -7.10 14.66 24.95
CA LEU A 52 -5.73 15.19 24.92
C LEU A 52 -5.29 15.74 26.29
N GLU A 53 -6.23 15.95 27.22
CA GLU A 53 -5.90 16.34 28.59
C GLU A 53 -5.35 15.15 29.39
N ILE A 54 -4.05 14.93 29.21
CA ILE A 54 -3.04 14.68 30.25
C ILE A 54 -3.61 14.06 31.54
N LYS A 55 -3.90 12.75 31.50
CA LYS A 55 -3.42 11.89 32.58
C LYS A 55 -1.98 11.56 32.24
N ASN A 56 -1.07 12.35 32.82
CA ASN A 56 0.39 12.23 32.82
C ASN A 56 0.95 11.11 31.93
N THR A 57 1.65 11.54 30.87
CA THR A 57 2.61 10.80 30.01
C THR A 57 2.10 9.86 28.92
N VAL A 58 0.79 9.71 28.69
CA VAL A 58 0.31 8.93 27.52
C VAL A 58 -0.63 9.77 26.68
N TRP A 59 -0.09 10.34 25.60
CA TRP A 59 -0.89 10.98 24.55
C TRP A 59 -1.89 9.98 24.00
N GLY A 60 -3.17 10.35 23.93
CA GLY A 60 -4.22 9.54 23.33
C GLY A 60 -3.80 9.05 21.95
N ARG A 61 -3.73 7.71 21.78
CA ARG A 61 -3.32 7.05 20.54
C ARG A 61 -4.40 7.24 19.47
N SER A 62 -4.39 8.40 18.80
CA SER A 62 -5.08 8.51 17.53
C SER A 62 -4.36 7.60 16.54
N SER A 63 -5.05 6.67 15.88
CA SER A 63 -4.44 5.80 14.88
C SER A 63 -3.97 6.57 13.64
N HIS A 64 -4.56 7.74 13.39
CA HIS A 64 -4.29 8.61 12.25
C HIS A 64 -4.18 10.08 12.70
N LEU A 65 -3.33 10.87 12.04
CA LEU A 65 -3.28 12.32 12.15
C LEU A 65 -3.55 12.92 10.77
N ASN A 66 -4.61 13.71 10.63
CA ASN A 66 -4.94 14.43 9.41
C ASN A 66 -4.45 15.87 9.52
N ILE A 67 -3.78 16.37 8.49
CA ILE A 67 -3.16 17.69 8.45
C ILE A 67 -3.61 18.38 7.15
N TYR A 68 -4.51 19.33 7.28
CA TYR A 68 -5.00 20.13 6.17
C TYR A 68 -4.11 21.37 6.01
N LEU A 69 -3.30 21.43 4.96
CA LEU A 69 -2.32 22.53 4.78
C LEU A 69 -2.98 23.89 4.56
N GLU A 70 -4.23 23.91 4.09
CA GLU A 70 -5.05 25.13 3.97
C GLU A 70 -5.32 25.79 5.32
N ASN A 71 -5.48 25.00 6.39
CA ASN A 71 -5.85 25.49 7.73
C ASN A 71 -4.65 25.91 8.59
N LEU A 72 -3.44 25.80 8.04
CA LEU A 72 -2.21 26.10 8.76
C LEU A 72 -1.51 27.30 8.16
N GLU A 73 -1.00 28.20 9.00
CA GLU A 73 -0.01 29.18 8.56
C GLU A 73 1.40 28.58 8.65
N LEU A 74 2.37 29.13 7.91
CA LEU A 74 3.75 28.61 7.93
C LEU A 74 4.39 28.65 9.33
N LYS A 75 4.01 29.64 10.16
CA LYS A 75 4.46 29.79 11.54
C LYS A 75 3.86 28.76 12.50
N ASP A 76 2.76 28.11 12.11
CA ASP A 76 2.06 27.12 12.94
C ASP A 76 2.77 25.77 12.92
N ILE A 77 3.57 25.51 11.89
CA ILE A 77 4.36 24.29 11.76
C ILE A 77 5.66 24.50 12.54
N PRO A 78 5.95 23.69 13.58
CA PRO A 78 7.17 23.82 14.36
C PRO A 78 8.40 23.42 13.52
N GLU A 79 9.60 23.82 13.94
CA GLU A 79 10.84 23.39 13.26
C GLU A 79 11.11 21.90 13.47
N ASN A 80 10.81 21.36 14.66
CA ASN A 80 10.84 19.93 14.95
C ASN A 80 9.58 19.50 15.69
N ILE A 81 9.20 18.25 15.47
CA ILE A 81 8.18 17.59 16.27
C ILE A 81 8.89 16.80 17.37
N VAL A 82 8.48 17.02 18.62
CA VAL A 82 9.17 16.43 19.78
C VAL A 82 9.15 14.89 19.72
N PRO A 83 10.30 14.21 19.91
CA PRO A 83 10.42 12.76 19.77
C PRO A 83 9.54 11.92 20.69
N ASP A 84 9.05 12.47 21.81
CA ASP A 84 8.23 11.68 22.75
C ASP A 84 6.73 11.76 22.44
N CYS A 85 6.34 12.50 21.38
CA CYS A 85 4.97 12.53 20.88
C CYS A 85 4.74 11.31 19.96
N TYR A 86 3.95 10.35 20.44
CA TYR A 86 3.43 9.28 19.60
C TYR A 86 2.36 9.86 18.66
N ILE A 87 2.70 10.00 17.39
CA ILE A 87 1.74 10.32 16.34
C ILE A 87 1.21 8.97 15.81
N GLY A 88 -0.02 8.92 15.33
CA GLY A 88 -0.60 7.67 14.84
C GLY A 88 0.28 6.94 13.83
N LYS A 89 -0.07 5.69 13.54
CA LYS A 89 0.64 4.88 12.53
C LYS A 89 0.66 5.58 11.17
N TRP A 90 -0.33 6.42 10.90
CA TRP A 90 -0.53 7.14 9.65
C TRP A 90 -0.62 8.65 9.85
N VAL A 91 0.10 9.40 9.04
CA VAL A 91 -0.01 10.86 8.92
C VAL A 91 -0.51 11.18 7.53
N TYR A 92 -1.71 11.73 7.44
CA TYR A 92 -2.32 12.22 6.21
C TYR A 92 -2.06 13.72 6.13
N VAL A 93 -1.41 14.15 5.06
CA VAL A 93 -1.26 15.56 4.71
C VAL A 93 -2.12 15.80 3.49
N VAL A 94 -3.12 16.65 3.64
CA VAL A 94 -4.09 16.96 2.60
C VAL A 94 -3.73 18.32 2.00
N GLY A 95 -3.56 18.33 0.68
CA GLY A 95 -3.36 19.53 -0.11
C GLY A 95 -4.65 20.37 -0.21
N PRO A 96 -4.60 21.52 -0.90
CA PRO A 96 -5.77 22.37 -1.08
C PRO A 96 -6.86 21.76 -1.99
N GLY A 97 -6.59 20.64 -2.66
CA GLY A 97 -7.53 19.96 -3.57
C GLY A 97 -8.05 20.83 -4.72
N SER A 98 -8.92 20.26 -5.54
CA SER A 98 -9.62 21.00 -6.61
C SER A 98 -10.85 21.76 -6.12
N ASN A 99 -11.39 21.41 -4.94
CA ASN A 99 -12.72 21.85 -4.50
C ASN A 99 -12.69 23.05 -3.55
N THR A 100 -11.51 23.55 -3.16
CA THR A 100 -11.43 24.75 -2.33
C THR A 100 -11.44 25.96 -3.25
N ASN A 101 -12.46 26.81 -3.14
CA ASN A 101 -12.54 28.12 -3.84
C ASN A 101 -11.49 29.12 -3.33
N THR A 102 -10.47 28.66 -2.62
CA THR A 102 -9.40 29.51 -2.10
C THR A 102 -8.35 29.63 -3.19
N ASN A 103 -7.99 30.85 -3.58
CA ASN A 103 -6.81 31.12 -4.40
C ASN A 103 -5.55 30.81 -3.56
N THR A 104 -5.30 29.53 -3.27
CA THR A 104 -4.17 29.11 -2.46
C THR A 104 -2.91 29.29 -3.29
N ASN A 105 -1.97 30.07 -2.76
CA ASN A 105 -0.70 30.30 -3.42
C ASN A 105 0.15 29.01 -3.39
N THR A 106 0.37 28.38 -4.55
CA THR A 106 1.18 27.17 -4.74
C THR A 106 2.51 27.22 -3.98
N ASN A 107 3.24 28.34 -4.05
CA ASN A 107 4.52 28.50 -3.35
C ASN A 107 4.37 28.41 -1.83
N GLN A 108 3.30 29.00 -1.28
CA GLN A 108 3.03 28.93 0.15
C GLN A 108 2.67 27.50 0.57
N THR A 109 1.87 26.78 -0.22
CA THR A 109 1.52 25.37 0.04
C THR A 109 2.78 24.49 0.04
N LEU A 110 3.64 24.62 -0.96
CA LEU A 110 4.90 23.86 -1.04
C LEU A 110 5.85 24.23 0.09
N ALA A 111 5.91 25.50 0.51
CA ALA A 111 6.72 25.92 1.67
C ALA A 111 6.21 25.30 2.98
N LYS A 112 4.89 25.26 3.19
CA LYS A 112 4.27 24.58 4.34
C LYS A 112 4.59 23.08 4.32
N LEU A 113 4.39 22.42 3.18
CA LEU A 113 4.71 21.00 3.02
C LEU A 113 6.20 20.72 3.31
N ALA A 114 7.10 21.50 2.72
CA ALA A 114 8.54 21.34 2.93
C ALA A 114 8.93 21.51 4.41
N LYS A 115 8.36 22.52 5.09
CA LYS A 115 8.58 22.72 6.53
C LYS A 115 8.05 21.54 7.34
N LEU A 116 6.85 21.06 7.00
CA LEU A 116 6.20 19.94 7.66
C LEU A 116 7.03 18.65 7.52
N LEU A 117 7.49 18.32 6.32
CA LEU A 117 8.31 17.14 6.05
C LEU A 117 9.63 17.18 6.83
N ARG A 118 10.26 18.37 6.96
CA ARG A 118 11.46 18.54 7.80
C ARG A 118 11.15 18.32 9.27
N ALA A 119 10.03 18.87 9.75
CA ALA A 119 9.60 18.72 11.13
C ALA A 119 9.29 17.26 11.50
N PHE A 120 8.69 16.48 10.60
CA PHE A 120 8.52 15.02 10.75
C PHE A 120 9.83 14.24 10.57
N GLY A 121 10.74 14.76 9.74
CA GLY A 121 12.07 14.19 9.52
C GLY A 121 12.93 14.14 10.79
N SER A 122 12.65 14.95 11.81
CA SER A 122 13.34 14.88 13.10
C SER A 122 12.78 13.82 14.06
N MET A 123 11.58 13.28 13.81
CA MET A 123 10.97 12.26 14.67
C MET A 123 11.67 10.90 14.58
N SER A 124 11.60 10.14 15.68
CA SER A 124 11.99 8.73 15.71
C SER A 124 11.07 7.87 14.85
N ALA A 125 11.63 6.79 14.33
CA ALA A 125 10.94 5.81 13.48
C ALA A 125 9.82 5.06 14.18
N GLU A 126 10.00 4.89 15.48
CA GLU A 126 9.07 4.15 16.32
C GLU A 126 7.75 4.92 16.53
N ASN A 127 7.72 6.20 16.19
CA ASN A 127 6.61 7.09 16.50
C ASN A 127 5.68 7.39 15.33
N TRP A 128 6.05 7.03 14.11
CA TRP A 128 5.16 7.13 12.94
C TRP A 128 5.69 6.26 11.80
N ASN A 129 4.79 5.64 11.04
CA ASN A 129 5.15 4.62 10.05
C ASN A 129 4.84 5.05 8.61
N SER A 130 3.69 5.66 8.39
CA SER A 130 3.18 5.96 7.05
C SER A 130 2.94 7.45 6.85
N LEU A 131 3.45 8.00 5.74
CA LEU A 131 3.11 9.31 5.20
C LEU A 131 2.15 9.13 4.04
N VAL A 132 0.99 9.78 4.11
CA VAL A 132 0.04 9.87 3.00
C VAL A 132 -0.05 11.32 2.56
N LEU A 133 0.22 11.59 1.29
CA LEU A 133 -0.02 12.89 0.68
C LEU A 133 -1.22 12.76 -0.26
N GLU A 134 -2.27 13.52 0.02
CA GLU A 134 -3.56 13.41 -0.64
C GLU A 134 -3.99 14.76 -1.23
N ASP A 135 -4.65 14.75 -2.39
CA ASP A 135 -5.28 15.90 -3.03
C ASP A 135 -4.32 17.06 -3.37
N PHE A 136 -3.10 16.74 -3.78
CA PHE A 136 -2.14 17.69 -4.35
C PHE A 136 -2.33 17.82 -5.87
N THR A 137 -3.46 18.34 -6.31
CA THR A 137 -3.85 18.46 -7.73
C THR A 137 -3.33 19.72 -8.43
N MET A 138 -2.62 20.60 -7.72
CA MET A 138 -2.04 21.83 -8.28
C MET A 138 -0.95 21.57 -9.32
N ASP A 139 -0.83 22.46 -10.31
CA ASP A 139 0.29 22.48 -11.25
C ASP A 139 1.52 23.15 -10.61
N VAL A 140 2.63 22.40 -10.59
CA VAL A 140 3.91 22.85 -10.06
C VAL A 140 5.05 22.74 -11.08
N SER A 141 4.73 22.62 -12.38
CA SER A 141 5.71 22.47 -13.46
C SER A 141 6.75 23.59 -13.52
N ALA A 142 6.38 24.82 -13.15
CA ALA A 142 7.29 25.96 -13.09
C ALA A 142 8.13 26.04 -11.80
N MET A 143 7.89 25.14 -10.84
CA MET A 143 8.53 25.20 -9.52
C MET A 143 9.89 24.51 -9.53
N ARG A 144 10.87 25.17 -8.94
CA ARG A 144 12.20 24.57 -8.75
C ARG A 144 12.12 23.49 -7.67
N SER A 145 12.84 22.40 -7.90
CA SER A 145 13.05 21.38 -6.88
C SER A 145 13.85 21.92 -5.70
N ALA A 146 13.61 21.35 -4.51
CA ALA A 146 14.32 21.76 -3.31
C ALA A 146 15.81 21.35 -3.38
N ASN A 147 16.71 22.32 -3.17
CA ASN A 147 18.14 22.08 -3.04
C ASN A 147 18.69 22.76 -1.76
N PRO A 148 19.19 21.99 -0.77
CA PRO A 148 19.27 20.53 -0.74
C PRO A 148 17.90 19.85 -0.67
N LYS A 149 17.84 18.58 -1.11
CA LYS A 149 16.62 17.77 -1.00
C LYS A 149 16.14 17.70 0.46
N ILE A 150 14.83 17.74 0.63
CA ILE A 150 14.14 17.63 1.91
C ILE A 150 14.25 16.19 2.42
N ALA A 151 14.93 16.01 3.54
CA ALA A 151 14.98 14.72 4.21
C ALA A 151 13.62 14.42 4.87
N ALA A 152 12.97 13.35 4.43
CA ALA A 152 11.76 12.82 5.04
C ALA A 152 12.00 11.38 5.55
N ARG A 153 11.20 10.95 6.53
CA ARG A 153 11.40 9.69 7.26
C ARG A 153 10.12 8.87 7.40
N ALA A 154 9.69 8.19 6.35
CA ALA A 154 8.54 7.29 6.39
C ALA A 154 8.92 5.87 5.95
N HIS A 155 8.27 4.85 6.52
CA HIS A 155 8.37 3.47 6.03
C HIS A 155 7.44 3.25 4.85
N THR A 156 6.23 3.77 4.93
CA THR A 156 5.30 3.79 3.81
C THR A 156 5.14 5.22 3.34
N LEU A 157 5.38 5.48 2.06
CA LEU A 157 4.95 6.69 1.39
C LEU A 157 3.79 6.34 0.47
N GLU A 158 2.69 7.06 0.62
CA GLU A 158 1.53 6.99 -0.25
C GLU A 158 1.23 8.36 -0.83
N LEU A 159 1.05 8.40 -2.16
CA LEU A 159 0.72 9.57 -2.94
C LEU A 159 -0.62 9.30 -3.62
N MET A 160 -1.67 10.03 -3.24
CA MET A 160 -3.03 9.76 -3.68
C MET A 160 -3.69 11.02 -4.26
N ASN A 161 -4.39 10.88 -5.39
CA ASN A 161 -5.10 12.00 -6.04
C ASN A 161 -4.17 13.22 -6.28
N ILE A 162 -2.98 12.98 -6.81
CA ILE A 162 -1.99 14.04 -7.05
C ILE A 162 -1.82 14.34 -8.54
N SER A 163 -1.42 15.57 -8.87
CA SER A 163 -1.08 15.94 -10.25
C SER A 163 0.25 15.30 -10.68
N PRO A 164 0.45 15.05 -11.98
CA PRO A 164 1.74 14.54 -12.50
C PRO A 164 2.91 15.46 -12.16
N SER A 165 2.73 16.78 -12.33
CA SER A 165 3.77 17.77 -12.01
C SER A 165 4.16 17.74 -10.53
N PHE A 166 3.20 17.50 -9.62
CA PHE A 166 3.48 17.37 -8.19
C PHE A 166 4.26 16.10 -7.87
N LEU A 167 3.92 14.98 -8.49
CA LEU A 167 4.68 13.73 -8.35
C LEU A 167 6.15 13.92 -8.70
N GLU A 168 6.43 14.53 -9.86
CA GLU A 168 7.80 14.81 -10.32
C GLU A 168 8.54 15.75 -9.36
N TRP A 169 7.93 16.90 -9.03
CA TRP A 169 8.50 17.86 -8.09
C TRP A 169 8.81 17.22 -6.73
N PHE A 170 7.91 16.37 -6.23
CA PHE A 170 8.08 15.71 -4.94
C PHE A 170 9.27 14.75 -4.97
N CYS A 171 9.36 13.90 -6.00
CA CYS A 171 10.45 12.94 -6.13
C CYS A 171 11.83 13.62 -6.30
N ASP A 172 11.85 14.78 -6.95
CA ASP A 172 13.05 15.58 -7.10
C ASP A 172 13.42 16.36 -5.84
N SER A 173 12.42 16.78 -5.06
CA SER A 173 12.62 17.63 -3.88
C SER A 173 12.83 16.85 -2.59
N VAL A 174 12.41 15.58 -2.53
CA VAL A 174 12.40 14.79 -1.29
C VAL A 174 13.38 13.62 -1.37
N ASN A 175 13.99 13.30 -0.23
CA ASN A 175 14.91 12.19 -0.08
C ASN A 175 14.50 11.30 1.10
N LEU A 176 14.22 10.03 0.81
CA LEU A 176 13.84 8.99 1.78
C LEU A 176 15.03 8.12 2.23
N ARG A 177 16.25 8.37 1.76
CA ARG A 177 17.47 7.58 2.03
C ARG A 177 17.86 7.46 3.50
N THR A 178 17.23 8.23 4.40
CA THR A 178 17.74 8.46 5.75
C THR A 178 17.57 7.29 6.73
N ARG A 179 17.04 6.13 6.31
CA ARG A 179 16.82 4.97 7.18
C ARG A 179 17.34 3.63 6.63
N PRO A 180 17.63 2.67 7.53
CA PRO A 180 18.07 1.33 7.19
C PRO A 180 16.93 0.32 6.94
N TRP A 181 15.66 0.72 7.07
CA TRP A 181 14.52 -0.19 6.92
C TRP A 181 13.92 -0.10 5.52
N ASP A 182 13.23 -1.16 5.13
CA ASP A 182 12.66 -1.30 3.80
C ASP A 182 11.43 -0.39 3.63
N ALA A 183 11.42 0.39 2.54
CA ALA A 183 10.34 1.33 2.25
C ALA A 183 9.23 0.68 1.43
N LYS A 184 8.01 1.18 1.56
CA LYS A 184 6.86 0.84 0.72
C LYS A 184 6.41 2.10 -0.02
N LEU A 185 6.27 2.02 -1.34
CA LEU A 185 5.87 3.16 -2.17
C LEU A 185 4.52 2.88 -2.83
N ARG A 186 3.56 3.75 -2.61
CA ARG A 186 2.23 3.68 -3.21
C ARG A 186 1.90 4.96 -3.98
N VAL A 187 1.46 4.80 -5.21
CA VAL A 187 0.91 5.90 -6.03
C VAL A 187 -0.47 5.47 -6.51
N THR A 188 -1.48 6.26 -6.17
CA THR A 188 -2.89 5.97 -6.43
C THR A 188 -3.57 7.16 -7.11
N ASN A 189 -4.40 6.91 -8.14
CA ASN A 189 -5.21 7.94 -8.80
C ASN A 189 -4.38 9.13 -9.30
N CYS A 190 -3.45 8.88 -10.22
CA CYS A 190 -2.59 9.91 -10.79
C CYS A 190 -2.53 9.77 -12.31
N GLU A 191 -2.70 10.87 -13.03
CA GLU A 191 -2.70 10.90 -14.50
C GLU A 191 -1.27 11.00 -15.10
N THR A 192 -0.27 10.53 -14.36
CA THR A 192 1.12 10.57 -14.85
C THR A 192 1.31 9.61 -16.02
N LYS A 193 2.18 9.97 -16.96
CA LYS A 193 2.57 9.10 -18.08
C LYS A 193 3.73 8.18 -17.74
N SER A 194 4.50 8.51 -16.70
CA SER A 194 5.68 7.78 -16.26
C SER A 194 5.78 7.82 -14.74
N VAL A 195 6.36 6.78 -14.16
CA VAL A 195 6.69 6.68 -12.73
C VAL A 195 8.20 6.58 -12.49
N ALA A 196 9.02 6.82 -13.51
CA ALA A 196 10.48 6.79 -13.42
C ALA A 196 11.05 7.77 -12.38
N CYS A 197 10.36 8.90 -12.16
CA CYS A 197 10.74 9.88 -11.15
C CYS A 197 10.84 9.27 -9.74
N LEU A 198 10.13 8.17 -9.43
CA LEU A 198 10.22 7.49 -8.13
C LEU A 198 11.66 7.05 -7.78
N ALA A 199 12.52 6.81 -8.78
CA ALA A 199 13.94 6.52 -8.56
C ALA A 199 14.69 7.67 -7.83
N ASN A 200 14.21 8.91 -7.96
CA ASN A 200 14.84 10.09 -7.38
C ASN A 200 14.62 10.23 -5.86
N LEU A 201 13.70 9.43 -5.28
CA LEU A 201 13.45 9.41 -3.84
C LEU A 201 14.62 8.87 -3.02
N GLY A 202 15.63 8.24 -3.66
CA GLY A 202 16.84 7.76 -2.98
C GLY A 202 16.59 6.55 -2.06
N VAL A 203 15.50 5.81 -2.27
CA VAL A 203 15.18 4.59 -1.55
C VAL A 203 16.23 3.53 -1.87
N ARG A 204 16.94 3.05 -0.84
CA ARG A 204 17.97 2.00 -1.01
C ARG A 204 17.39 0.59 -1.03
N SER A 205 16.32 0.40 -0.27
CA SER A 205 15.70 -0.90 -0.01
C SER A 205 14.20 -0.73 -0.11
N LEU A 206 13.57 -1.36 -1.10
CA LEU A 206 12.14 -1.23 -1.37
C LEU A 206 11.47 -2.56 -1.06
N ALA A 207 10.60 -2.57 -0.05
CA ALA A 207 9.79 -3.71 0.40
C ALA A 207 8.51 -3.91 -0.38
N GLY A 208 8.00 -2.87 -1.04
CA GLY A 208 6.83 -3.03 -1.86
C GLY A 208 6.54 -1.83 -2.74
N LEU A 209 5.95 -2.13 -3.88
CA LEU A 209 5.56 -1.18 -4.89
C LEU A 209 4.07 -1.35 -5.19
N TYR A 210 3.34 -0.26 -5.10
CA TYR A 210 1.89 -0.27 -5.22
C TYR A 210 1.44 0.83 -6.20
N LEU A 211 1.20 0.47 -7.45
CA LEU A 211 0.71 1.38 -8.48
C LEU A 211 -0.76 1.05 -8.75
N ASN A 212 -1.65 2.01 -8.51
CA ASN A 212 -3.08 1.80 -8.61
C ASN A 212 -3.77 2.96 -9.34
N ASN A 213 -4.63 2.64 -10.30
CA ASN A 213 -5.42 3.60 -11.05
C ASN A 213 -4.57 4.75 -11.63
N LEU A 214 -3.70 4.41 -12.58
CA LEU A 214 -2.82 5.35 -13.28
C LEU A 214 -3.24 5.40 -14.76
N PRO A 215 -4.39 6.02 -15.10
CA PRO A 215 -5.08 5.83 -16.38
C PRO A 215 -4.33 6.40 -17.60
N CYS A 216 -3.25 7.15 -17.39
CA CYS A 216 -2.44 7.73 -18.46
C CYS A 216 -1.03 7.14 -18.52
N LEU A 217 -0.71 6.13 -17.71
CA LEU A 217 0.62 5.54 -17.66
C LEU A 217 0.95 4.86 -19.01
N THR A 218 2.04 5.27 -19.65
CA THR A 218 2.43 4.75 -20.97
C THR A 218 3.45 3.62 -20.89
N SER A 219 4.22 3.57 -19.81
CA SER A 219 5.26 2.56 -19.60
C SER A 219 5.46 2.24 -18.12
N LEU A 220 5.79 0.99 -17.83
CA LEU A 220 6.21 0.57 -16.49
C LEU A 220 7.73 0.78 -16.34
N ASP A 221 8.12 1.93 -15.79
CA ASP A 221 9.51 2.42 -15.74
C ASP A 221 9.98 2.79 -14.31
N CYS A 222 9.40 2.15 -13.31
CA CYS A 222 9.72 2.35 -11.90
C CYS A 222 10.89 1.47 -11.40
N PRO A 223 11.59 1.90 -10.33
CA PRO A 223 12.50 1.02 -9.61
C PRO A 223 11.74 -0.16 -8.98
N LEU A 224 12.23 -1.38 -9.18
CA LEU A 224 11.66 -2.57 -8.58
C LEU A 224 12.16 -2.81 -7.14
N PRO A 225 11.34 -3.47 -6.31
CA PRO A 225 11.75 -3.97 -5.01
C PRO A 225 13.00 -4.87 -5.07
N ASN A 226 13.91 -4.69 -4.12
CA ASN A 226 15.21 -5.36 -4.09
C ASN A 226 15.48 -6.10 -2.77
N ILE A 227 14.41 -6.43 -2.05
CA ILE A 227 14.47 -7.22 -0.82
C ILE A 227 13.97 -8.64 -1.05
N LYS A 228 14.11 -9.50 -0.03
CA LYS A 228 13.50 -10.82 -0.05
C LYS A 228 11.98 -10.70 0.12
N LYS A 229 11.24 -11.35 -0.77
CA LYS A 229 9.77 -11.47 -0.71
C LYS A 229 9.07 -10.11 -0.61
N PRO A 230 9.31 -9.18 -1.56
CA PRO A 230 8.63 -7.90 -1.59
C PRO A 230 7.16 -8.05 -1.99
N ASN A 231 6.38 -6.97 -1.88
CA ASN A 231 4.97 -6.96 -2.24
C ASN A 231 4.71 -6.11 -3.49
N LEU A 232 3.73 -6.52 -4.30
CA LEU A 232 3.34 -5.81 -5.53
C LEU A 232 1.83 -5.53 -5.57
N ILE A 233 1.45 -4.34 -6.05
CA ILE A 233 0.12 -4.06 -6.61
C ILE A 233 0.33 -3.33 -7.93
N LEU A 234 -0.28 -3.84 -9.01
CA LEU A 234 -0.36 -3.19 -10.32
C LEU A 234 -1.81 -3.30 -10.82
N ARG A 235 -2.63 -2.28 -10.54
CA ARG A 235 -4.08 -2.30 -10.79
C ARG A 235 -4.57 -1.05 -11.50
N GLY A 236 -5.57 -1.20 -12.36
CA GLY A 236 -6.19 -0.08 -13.06
C GLY A 236 -5.18 0.66 -13.94
N LEU A 237 -4.31 -0.11 -14.60
CA LEU A 237 -3.33 0.42 -15.55
C LEU A 237 -3.91 0.30 -16.98
N PRO A 238 -3.51 1.18 -17.93
CA PRO A 238 -4.02 1.09 -19.30
C PRO A 238 -3.52 -0.17 -20.00
N GLU A 239 -4.39 -0.90 -20.69
CA GLU A 239 -3.99 -2.07 -21.49
C GLU A 239 -2.98 -1.73 -22.60
N ALA A 240 -3.00 -0.49 -23.09
CA ALA A 240 -2.05 0.02 -24.08
C ALA A 240 -0.67 0.37 -23.48
N MET A 241 -0.49 0.26 -22.17
CA MET A 241 0.79 0.52 -21.51
C MET A 241 1.85 -0.47 -21.97
N GLU A 242 3.03 0.04 -22.30
CA GLU A 242 4.16 -0.78 -22.69
C GLU A 242 4.84 -1.40 -21.46
N VAL A 243 4.97 -2.73 -21.49
CA VAL A 243 5.88 -3.49 -20.61
C VAL A 243 7.04 -3.97 -21.47
N SER A 244 8.25 -3.51 -21.17
CA SER A 244 9.43 -3.98 -21.88
C SER A 244 9.77 -5.41 -21.46
N THR A 245 10.39 -6.19 -22.36
CA THR A 245 10.89 -7.54 -22.03
C THR A 245 11.85 -7.52 -20.85
N GLN A 246 12.69 -6.48 -20.75
CA GLN A 246 13.58 -6.31 -19.60
C GLN A 246 12.79 -6.17 -18.29
N MET A 247 11.80 -5.28 -18.23
CA MET A 247 10.99 -5.08 -17.03
C MET A 247 10.21 -6.37 -16.67
N ALA A 248 9.65 -7.06 -17.67
CA ALA A 248 8.97 -8.33 -17.46
C ALA A 248 9.90 -9.39 -16.85
N ASN A 249 11.12 -9.53 -17.39
CA ASN A 249 12.14 -10.43 -16.85
C ASN A 249 12.53 -10.06 -15.42
N GLU A 250 12.72 -8.76 -15.14
CA GLU A 250 13.08 -8.31 -13.79
C GLU A 250 11.95 -8.62 -12.79
N ILE A 251 10.69 -8.37 -13.13
CA ILE A 251 9.52 -8.71 -12.30
C ILE A 251 9.42 -10.23 -12.07
N ALA A 252 9.58 -11.02 -13.13
CA ALA A 252 9.47 -12.47 -13.06
C ALA A 252 10.60 -13.14 -12.27
N SER A 253 11.79 -12.51 -12.26
CA SER A 253 12.95 -13.01 -11.50
C SER A 253 12.82 -12.83 -9.97
N ILE A 254 11.86 -12.02 -9.52
CA ILE A 254 11.63 -11.76 -8.09
C ILE A 254 10.69 -12.83 -7.53
N ILE A 255 11.09 -13.46 -6.44
CA ILE A 255 10.17 -14.26 -5.62
C ILE A 255 9.37 -13.29 -4.75
N TRP A 256 8.11 -13.06 -5.11
CA TRP A 256 7.22 -12.14 -4.40
C TRP A 256 6.75 -12.73 -3.08
N GLY A 257 6.55 -11.88 -2.07
CA GLY A 257 5.83 -12.24 -0.86
C GLY A 257 4.35 -12.36 -1.20
N ASP A 258 3.76 -11.21 -1.53
CA ASP A 258 2.38 -11.07 -1.92
C ASP A 258 2.25 -10.26 -3.22
N VAL A 259 1.34 -10.67 -4.10
CA VAL A 259 0.89 -9.89 -5.25
C VAL A 259 -0.59 -9.63 -5.05
N PHE A 260 -0.93 -8.38 -4.75
CA PHE A 260 -2.31 -7.99 -4.47
C PHE A 260 -2.95 -7.32 -5.69
N ASP A 261 -4.22 -7.63 -5.93
CA ASP A 261 -5.11 -6.85 -6.78
C ASP A 261 -4.57 -6.59 -8.21
N MET A 262 -3.75 -7.47 -8.77
CA MET A 262 -3.11 -7.25 -10.07
C MET A 262 -4.09 -7.53 -11.22
N ASP A 263 -4.12 -6.68 -12.24
CA ASP A 263 -4.96 -6.93 -13.41
C ASP A 263 -4.46 -8.17 -14.18
N MET A 264 -5.38 -9.08 -14.51
CA MET A 264 -5.07 -10.38 -15.12
C MET A 264 -4.38 -10.25 -16.48
N TRP A 265 -4.82 -9.30 -17.32
CA TRP A 265 -4.16 -9.03 -18.62
C TRP A 265 -2.68 -8.66 -18.45
N LEU A 266 -2.34 -7.91 -17.40
CA LEU A 266 -0.99 -7.44 -17.14
C LEU A 266 -0.12 -8.59 -16.59
N TRP A 267 -0.70 -9.41 -15.71
CA TRP A 267 -0.06 -10.63 -15.23
C TRP A 267 0.33 -11.57 -16.39
N ASN A 268 -0.63 -11.86 -17.27
CA ASN A 268 -0.40 -12.69 -18.45
C ASN A 268 0.66 -12.07 -19.37
N ARG A 269 0.59 -10.75 -19.60
CA ARG A 269 1.55 -10.03 -20.44
C ARG A 269 2.97 -10.13 -19.89
N ILE A 270 3.16 -10.01 -18.57
CA ILE A 270 4.47 -10.16 -17.93
C ILE A 270 4.98 -11.59 -18.08
N CYS A 271 4.16 -12.59 -17.78
CA CYS A 271 4.57 -14.00 -17.91
C CYS A 271 4.97 -14.33 -19.36
N PHE A 272 4.15 -13.91 -20.34
CA PHE A 272 4.43 -14.10 -21.76
C PHE A 272 5.74 -13.45 -22.19
N LEU A 273 5.94 -12.18 -21.85
CA LEU A 273 7.16 -11.45 -22.24
C LEU A 273 8.42 -12.00 -21.54
N ALA A 274 8.29 -12.48 -20.31
CA ALA A 274 9.39 -13.08 -19.58
C ALA A 274 9.70 -14.52 -20.03
N GLY A 275 8.74 -15.18 -20.70
CA GLY A 275 8.83 -16.60 -21.06
C GLY A 275 8.89 -17.53 -19.85
N MET A 276 8.41 -17.08 -18.68
CA MET A 276 8.38 -17.84 -17.43
C MET A 276 7.24 -17.35 -16.53
N ARG A 277 6.84 -18.17 -15.56
CA ARG A 277 5.87 -17.76 -14.53
C ARG A 277 6.54 -16.93 -13.44
N VAL A 278 5.71 -16.16 -12.74
CA VAL A 278 6.12 -15.37 -11.58
C VAL A 278 5.80 -16.13 -10.30
N ASP A 279 6.80 -16.31 -9.44
CA ASP A 279 6.64 -17.01 -8.16
C ASP A 279 6.11 -16.08 -7.06
N VAL A 280 5.12 -16.56 -6.29
CA VAL A 280 4.51 -15.83 -5.17
C VAL A 280 4.49 -16.72 -3.93
N CYS A 281 5.05 -16.27 -2.81
CA CYS A 281 5.18 -17.12 -1.63
C CYS A 281 3.88 -17.37 -0.88
N TYR A 282 3.03 -16.34 -0.81
CA TYR A 282 1.89 -16.31 0.11
C TYR A 282 0.60 -16.12 -0.67
N GLU A 283 0.28 -14.88 -1.07
CA GLU A 283 -1.03 -14.53 -1.61
C GLU A 283 -0.88 -13.94 -3.02
N LEU A 284 -1.59 -14.54 -3.98
CA LEU A 284 -1.71 -14.04 -5.36
C LEU A 284 -3.16 -13.64 -5.63
N HIS A 285 -3.42 -12.35 -5.83
CA HIS A 285 -4.73 -11.81 -6.12
C HIS A 285 -4.75 -11.23 -7.52
N LEU A 286 -5.54 -11.84 -8.40
CA LEU A 286 -5.72 -11.41 -9.78
C LEU A 286 -7.14 -10.91 -10.00
N THR A 287 -7.26 -9.78 -10.68
CA THR A 287 -8.53 -9.16 -11.06
C THR A 287 -8.77 -9.39 -12.54
N VAL A 288 -9.86 -10.10 -12.86
CA VAL A 288 -10.25 -10.43 -14.23
C VAL A 288 -11.26 -9.39 -14.71
N CYS A 289 -10.87 -8.61 -15.71
CA CYS A 289 -11.69 -7.56 -16.31
C CYS A 289 -12.38 -8.05 -17.58
N LYS A 290 -11.81 -9.05 -18.27
CA LYS A 290 -12.38 -9.69 -19.46
C LYS A 290 -12.19 -11.20 -19.40
N LEU A 291 -13.15 -11.94 -19.95
CA LEU A 291 -13.14 -13.40 -19.84
C LEU A 291 -12.01 -14.06 -20.65
N ASP A 292 -11.61 -13.45 -21.77
CA ASP A 292 -10.50 -13.90 -22.61
C ASP A 292 -9.14 -13.83 -21.89
N GLU A 293 -9.02 -13.04 -20.81
CA GLU A 293 -7.83 -13.04 -19.94
C GLU A 293 -7.62 -14.38 -19.21
N LEU A 294 -8.63 -15.24 -19.15
CA LEU A 294 -8.55 -16.59 -18.59
C LEU A 294 -8.26 -17.67 -19.66
N GLU A 295 -8.08 -17.29 -20.92
CA GLU A 295 -7.65 -18.22 -21.96
C GLU A 295 -6.25 -18.76 -21.67
N LEU A 296 -6.02 -20.01 -22.05
CA LEU A 296 -4.76 -20.70 -21.79
C LEU A 296 -3.70 -20.22 -22.77
N ASP A 297 -2.57 -19.76 -22.24
CA ASP A 297 -1.40 -19.45 -23.05
C ASP A 297 -0.57 -20.73 -23.29
N GLU A 298 -0.79 -21.36 -24.44
CA GLU A 298 -0.08 -22.57 -24.89
C GLU A 298 1.41 -22.33 -25.16
N SER A 299 1.88 -21.07 -25.17
CA SER A 299 3.28 -20.75 -25.48
C SER A 299 4.25 -20.94 -24.30
N LEU A 300 3.72 -21.14 -23.10
CA LEU A 300 4.51 -21.31 -21.87
C LEU A 300 4.64 -22.81 -21.56
N ASN A 301 5.85 -23.25 -21.20
CA ASN A 301 6.12 -24.67 -20.97
C ASN A 301 5.25 -25.21 -19.82
N ASP A 302 4.70 -26.42 -20.01
CA ASP A 302 3.86 -27.09 -19.00
C ASP A 302 4.58 -27.36 -17.66
N GLU A 303 5.92 -27.31 -17.64
CA GLU A 303 6.72 -27.45 -16.42
C GLU A 303 6.74 -26.17 -15.57
N ASP A 304 6.46 -25.01 -16.18
CA ASP A 304 6.47 -23.70 -15.52
C ASP A 304 5.07 -23.38 -14.98
N THR A 305 4.82 -23.84 -13.77
CA THR A 305 3.57 -23.58 -13.04
C THR A 305 3.75 -22.54 -11.96
N ILE A 306 2.73 -21.70 -11.77
CA ILE A 306 2.70 -20.70 -10.72
C ILE A 306 2.66 -21.41 -9.36
N GLN A 307 3.58 -21.01 -8.48
CA GLN A 307 3.55 -21.40 -7.08
C GLN A 307 2.96 -20.26 -6.25
N THR A 308 1.92 -20.57 -5.47
CA THR A 308 1.36 -19.70 -4.44
C THR A 308 0.73 -20.55 -3.34
N TYR A 309 0.72 -20.04 -2.10
CA TYR A 309 -0.02 -20.70 -1.02
C TYR A 309 -1.53 -20.49 -1.22
N GLU A 310 -1.91 -19.26 -1.56
CA GLU A 310 -3.30 -18.81 -1.71
C GLU A 310 -3.50 -18.01 -3.00
N LEU A 311 -4.59 -18.29 -3.71
CA LEU A 311 -5.02 -17.57 -4.91
C LEU A 311 -6.38 -16.93 -4.71
N TRP A 312 -6.50 -15.67 -5.12
CA TRP A 312 -7.77 -14.96 -5.25
C TRP A 312 -7.99 -14.57 -6.72
N LEU A 313 -9.07 -15.05 -7.31
CA LEU A 313 -9.55 -14.59 -8.62
C LEU A 313 -10.80 -13.76 -8.44
N THR A 314 -10.72 -12.47 -8.75
CA THR A 314 -11.82 -11.51 -8.61
C THR A 314 -12.47 -11.23 -9.96
N ASN A 315 -13.76 -11.50 -10.09
CA ASN A 315 -14.54 -11.10 -11.26
C ASN A 315 -14.84 -9.61 -11.21
N ASN A 316 -14.20 -8.83 -12.07
CA ASN A 316 -14.44 -7.40 -12.25
C ASN A 316 -14.88 -7.06 -13.69
N THR A 317 -15.61 -7.96 -14.35
CA THR A 317 -16.15 -7.76 -15.71
C THR A 317 -17.26 -6.69 -15.80
N ASN A 318 -17.40 -5.82 -14.80
CA ASN A 318 -18.33 -4.69 -14.72
C ASN A 318 -19.81 -5.03 -14.98
N GLY A 319 -20.23 -6.25 -14.62
CA GLY A 319 -21.61 -6.68 -14.84
C GLY A 319 -21.99 -6.74 -16.31
N ASN A 320 -21.02 -6.98 -17.22
CA ASN A 320 -21.32 -7.31 -18.59
C ASN A 320 -22.36 -8.46 -18.59
N PRO A 321 -23.60 -8.23 -19.03
CA PRO A 321 -24.66 -9.25 -18.98
C PRO A 321 -24.31 -10.48 -19.83
N GLU A 322 -23.35 -10.35 -20.74
CA GLU A 322 -22.84 -11.43 -21.59
C GLU A 322 -21.85 -12.36 -20.87
N THR A 323 -21.43 -12.04 -19.65
CA THR A 323 -20.56 -12.92 -18.84
C THR A 323 -21.32 -13.44 -17.61
N PRO A 324 -22.20 -14.45 -17.76
CA PRO A 324 -22.88 -15.06 -16.62
C PRO A 324 -21.86 -15.53 -15.57
N PRO A 325 -22.14 -15.36 -14.26
CA PRO A 325 -21.25 -15.81 -13.18
C PRO A 325 -20.75 -17.25 -13.32
N ARG A 326 -21.60 -18.13 -13.88
CA ARG A 326 -21.25 -19.52 -14.20
C ARG A 326 -20.10 -19.64 -15.20
N VAL A 327 -20.15 -18.88 -16.29
CA VAL A 327 -19.13 -18.95 -17.35
C VAL A 327 -17.78 -18.48 -16.81
N PHE A 328 -17.80 -17.43 -15.98
CA PHE A 328 -16.61 -16.97 -15.27
C PHE A 328 -16.03 -18.05 -14.36
N VAL A 329 -16.84 -18.68 -13.50
CA VAL A 329 -16.35 -19.73 -12.58
C VAL A 329 -15.77 -20.93 -13.35
N ASP A 330 -16.46 -21.39 -14.40
CA ASP A 330 -15.98 -22.51 -15.20
C ASP A 330 -14.63 -22.18 -15.89
N SER A 331 -14.47 -20.94 -16.38
CA SER A 331 -13.23 -20.47 -17.01
C SER A 331 -12.11 -20.28 -16.00
N ALA A 332 -12.41 -19.72 -14.83
CA ALA A 332 -11.45 -19.54 -13.74
C ALA A 332 -10.91 -20.89 -13.26
N ILE A 333 -11.79 -21.88 -13.08
CA ILE A 333 -11.41 -23.25 -12.71
C ILE A 333 -10.51 -23.88 -13.77
N ALA A 334 -10.85 -23.74 -15.06
CA ALA A 334 -10.03 -24.25 -16.15
C ALA A 334 -8.64 -23.60 -16.18
N TRP A 335 -8.57 -22.27 -16.01
CA TRP A 335 -7.31 -21.53 -15.94
C TRP A 335 -6.46 -21.97 -14.75
N ILE A 336 -7.06 -22.15 -13.57
CA ILE A 336 -6.36 -22.65 -12.36
C ILE A 336 -5.71 -24.00 -12.65
N TYR A 337 -6.43 -24.95 -13.28
CA TYR A 337 -5.87 -26.27 -13.56
C TYR A 337 -4.68 -26.26 -14.51
N ALA A 338 -4.66 -25.33 -15.45
CA ALA A 338 -3.58 -25.25 -16.42
C ALA A 338 -2.35 -24.51 -15.87
N ASN A 339 -2.52 -23.58 -14.92
CA ASN A 339 -1.46 -22.66 -14.53
C ASN A 339 -0.89 -22.91 -13.13
N MET A 340 -1.62 -23.59 -12.23
CA MET A 340 -1.25 -23.73 -10.82
C MET A 340 -0.82 -25.15 -10.48
N ASN A 341 0.32 -25.28 -9.79
CA ASN A 341 0.71 -26.51 -9.09
C ASN A 341 0.85 -26.24 -7.59
N ASN A 342 0.41 -27.21 -6.77
CA ASN A 342 0.65 -27.22 -5.32
C ASN A 342 0.10 -26.02 -4.52
N MET A 343 -1.07 -25.51 -4.91
CA MET A 343 -1.78 -24.48 -4.16
C MET A 343 -2.54 -25.06 -2.95
N CYS A 344 -2.53 -24.37 -1.81
CA CYS A 344 -3.30 -24.79 -0.64
C CYS A 344 -4.74 -24.31 -0.69
N GLU A 345 -4.95 -23.01 -0.95
CA GLU A 345 -6.26 -22.37 -0.89
C GLU A 345 -6.53 -21.55 -2.15
N CYS A 346 -7.77 -21.57 -2.63
CA CYS A 346 -8.19 -20.78 -3.77
C CYS A 346 -9.57 -20.20 -3.52
N HIS A 347 -9.72 -18.93 -3.86
CA HIS A 347 -10.93 -18.15 -3.67
C HIS A 347 -11.32 -17.51 -5.00
N ILE A 348 -12.53 -17.81 -5.47
CA ILE A 348 -13.12 -17.18 -6.65
C ILE A 348 -14.19 -16.21 -6.15
N TYR A 349 -13.90 -14.91 -6.24
CA TYR A 349 -14.80 -13.84 -5.81
C TYR A 349 -15.65 -13.33 -6.97
N ILE A 350 -16.97 -13.26 -6.74
CA ILE A 350 -17.95 -12.81 -7.73
C ILE A 350 -18.61 -11.53 -7.22
N ASP A 351 -18.27 -10.39 -7.83
CA ASP A 351 -18.83 -9.07 -7.48
C ASP A 351 -20.23 -8.80 -8.07
N GLN A 352 -20.94 -9.86 -8.47
CA GLN A 352 -22.26 -9.79 -9.09
C GLN A 352 -23.30 -10.49 -8.22
N ASN A 353 -24.56 -10.08 -8.35
CA ASN A 353 -25.67 -10.78 -7.74
C ASN A 353 -25.82 -12.17 -8.38
N ILE A 354 -25.95 -13.18 -7.54
CA ILE A 354 -26.14 -14.56 -7.95
C ILE A 354 -27.65 -14.84 -8.01
N ASP A 355 -28.12 -15.44 -9.11
CA ASP A 355 -29.48 -15.93 -9.21
C ASP A 355 -29.62 -17.35 -8.61
N ALA A 356 -30.88 -17.78 -8.41
CA ALA A 356 -31.18 -19.09 -7.84
C ALA A 356 -30.70 -20.26 -8.72
N GLU A 357 -30.59 -20.06 -10.04
CA GLU A 357 -30.08 -21.08 -10.95
C GLU A 357 -28.60 -21.34 -10.70
N PHE A 358 -27.81 -20.27 -10.61
CA PHE A 358 -26.38 -20.36 -10.35
C PHE A 358 -26.08 -20.83 -8.92
N GLU A 359 -26.88 -20.42 -7.92
CA GLU A 359 -26.78 -20.98 -6.57
C GLU A 359 -27.02 -22.50 -6.57
N ASN A 360 -28.05 -22.97 -7.30
CA ASN A 360 -28.33 -24.40 -7.44
C ASN A 360 -27.21 -25.13 -8.21
N TYR A 361 -26.62 -24.49 -9.22
CA TYR A 361 -25.45 -25.02 -9.95
C TYR A 361 -24.27 -25.28 -9.00
N LEU A 362 -23.93 -24.30 -8.17
CA LEU A 362 -22.85 -24.40 -7.19
C LEU A 362 -23.09 -25.55 -6.20
N LYS A 363 -24.33 -25.71 -5.71
CA LYS A 363 -24.71 -26.78 -4.76
C LYS A 363 -24.74 -28.19 -5.37
N THR A 364 -25.16 -28.34 -6.63
CA THR A 364 -25.51 -29.67 -7.20
C THR A 364 -24.43 -30.25 -8.11
N ASN A 365 -23.78 -29.43 -8.92
CA ASN A 365 -22.94 -29.88 -10.03
C ASN A 365 -21.53 -29.27 -10.03
N GLY A 366 -21.39 -27.99 -9.65
CA GLY A 366 -20.10 -27.29 -9.64
C GLY A 366 -19.09 -28.00 -8.74
N LEU A 367 -19.48 -28.32 -7.50
CA LEU A 367 -18.61 -28.98 -6.51
C LEU A 367 -18.15 -30.39 -6.90
N LYS A 368 -18.91 -31.14 -7.71
CA LYS A 368 -18.51 -32.49 -8.13
C LYS A 368 -17.42 -32.49 -9.19
N LYS A 369 -17.34 -31.45 -10.03
CA LYS A 369 -16.21 -31.25 -10.94
C LYS A 369 -14.97 -30.82 -10.16
N ILE A 370 -15.17 -29.97 -9.16
CA ILE A 370 -14.11 -29.44 -8.28
C ILE A 370 -13.49 -30.55 -7.40
N GLY A 371 -14.31 -31.43 -6.80
CA GLY A 371 -13.86 -32.46 -5.87
C GLY A 371 -13.08 -33.64 -6.49
N LYS A 372 -12.84 -33.63 -7.81
CA LYS A 372 -12.00 -34.63 -8.49
C LYS A 372 -10.53 -34.24 -8.58
N VAL A 373 -10.17 -33.08 -8.02
CA VAL A 373 -8.85 -32.52 -8.23
C VAL A 373 -7.99 -32.74 -7.00
N PRO A 374 -6.72 -33.14 -7.18
CA PRO A 374 -5.78 -33.25 -6.06
C PRO A 374 -5.39 -31.90 -5.43
N TRP A 375 -5.65 -30.76 -6.07
CA TRP A 375 -5.41 -29.40 -5.57
C TRP A 375 -6.38 -28.37 -6.20
N PRO A 376 -6.66 -27.24 -5.54
CA PRO A 376 -6.24 -26.86 -4.19
C PRO A 376 -6.89 -27.74 -3.11
N LYS A 377 -6.33 -27.76 -1.89
CA LYS A 377 -6.96 -28.44 -0.74
C LYS A 377 -8.30 -27.79 -0.39
N LYS A 378 -8.39 -26.48 -0.60
CA LYS A 378 -9.59 -25.69 -0.36
C LYS A 378 -9.89 -24.83 -1.59
N LEU A 379 -11.07 -24.97 -2.17
CA LEU A 379 -11.59 -24.05 -3.19
C LEU A 379 -12.89 -23.45 -2.68
N GLU A 380 -13.01 -22.12 -2.65
CA GLU A 380 -14.21 -21.40 -2.27
C GLU A 380 -14.72 -20.50 -3.40
N VAL A 381 -16.03 -20.47 -3.59
CA VAL A 381 -16.71 -19.45 -4.41
C VAL A 381 -17.42 -18.48 -3.48
N ILE A 382 -17.01 -17.21 -3.52
CA ILE A 382 -17.39 -16.16 -2.57
C ILE A 382 -18.21 -15.10 -3.30
N GLY A 383 -19.40 -14.80 -2.78
CA GLY A 383 -20.24 -13.73 -3.32
C GLY A 383 -19.85 -12.36 -2.81
N LYS A 384 -20.44 -11.33 -3.43
CA LYS A 384 -20.27 -9.91 -3.05
C LYS A 384 -20.48 -9.63 -1.55
N ASP A 385 -21.45 -10.32 -0.95
CA ASP A 385 -21.83 -10.25 0.47
C ASP A 385 -20.90 -11.04 1.41
N LYS A 386 -19.82 -11.62 0.88
CA LYS A 386 -18.89 -12.53 1.55
C LYS A 386 -19.50 -13.87 1.96
N THR A 387 -20.68 -14.22 1.44
CA THR A 387 -21.23 -15.56 1.61
C THR A 387 -20.38 -16.55 0.81
N VAL A 388 -19.96 -17.64 1.47
CA VAL A 388 -19.31 -18.78 0.82
C VAL A 388 -20.40 -19.68 0.25
N TRP A 389 -20.54 -19.70 -1.07
CA TRP A 389 -21.62 -20.41 -1.77
C TRP A 389 -21.27 -21.88 -2.07
N ALA A 390 -19.99 -22.16 -2.21
CA ALA A 390 -19.46 -23.48 -2.48
C ALA A 390 -18.09 -23.60 -1.83
N HIS A 391 -17.79 -24.76 -1.24
CA HIS A 391 -16.45 -25.11 -0.82
C HIS A 391 -16.12 -26.58 -1.16
N SER A 392 -14.90 -26.85 -1.60
CA SER A 392 -14.33 -28.20 -1.60
C SER A 392 -13.21 -28.27 -0.57
N GLY A 393 -13.24 -29.25 0.32
CA GLY A 393 -12.22 -29.45 1.36
C GLY A 393 -12.55 -30.63 2.25
#